data_AF-A0A6C2YHR0-F1
#
_entry.id   AF-A0A6C2YHR0-F1
#
_cell.length_a   1.000
_cell.length_b   1.000
_cell.length_c   1.000
_cell.angle_alpha   90.00
_cell.angle_beta   90.00
_cell.angle_gamma   90.00
#
_symmetry.space_group_name_H-M   'P 1'
#
loop_
_entity.id
_entity.type
_entity.pdbx_description
1 polymer ?
#
loop_
_entity_poly.entity_id
_entity_poly.type
_entity_poly.pdbx_seq_one_letter_code
_entity_poly.pdbx_strand_id
1 'polypeptide(L)'
;MTNLDDKLISELRALATAGASVPELLRFLWNRLGSEAAYGTTLAKYFMRAFHLPLRAVAPVGGWSPDSEGGVADEVITQAIHPLMLETKSQWAAK
;
A
#
# COMPACT_ATOMS: atom_id res chain seq x y z
N MET A 1 14.34 -8.03 11.57
CA MET A 1 13.05 -7.80 10.89
C MET A 1 12.69 -6.35 11.10
N THR A 2 12.55 -5.55 10.04
CA THR A 2 12.09 -4.16 10.17
C THR A 2 10.70 -4.18 10.79
N ASN A 3 10.56 -3.67 12.01
CA ASN A 3 9.28 -3.59 12.68
C ASN A 3 8.45 -2.54 11.92
N LEU A 4 7.32 -2.94 11.34
CA LEU A 4 6.43 -1.99 10.66
C LEU A 4 5.73 -1.14 11.71
N ASP A 5 5.46 0.13 11.40
CA ASP A 5 4.73 1.01 12.30
C ASP A 5 3.23 0.68 12.28
N ASP A 6 2.73 0.11 13.38
CA ASP A 6 1.32 -0.24 13.56
C ASP A 6 0.40 0.99 13.48
N LYS A 7 0.89 2.19 13.83
CA LYS A 7 0.13 3.44 13.68
C LYS A 7 -0.10 3.76 12.21
N LEU A 8 0.94 3.65 11.38
CA LEU A 8 0.82 3.88 9.93
C LEU A 8 -0.10 2.83 9.27
N ILE A 9 -0.04 1.57 9.73
CA ILE A 9 -0.96 0.52 9.27
C ILE A 9 -2.42 0.87 9.60
N SER A 10 -2.68 1.38 10.81
CA SER A 10 -4.00 1.83 11.22
C SER A 10 -4.49 3.05 10.40
N GLU A 11 -3.62 4.05 10.20
CA GLU A 11 -3.93 5.24 9.37
C GLU A 11 -4.25 4.83 7.92
N LEU A 12 -3.50 3.89 7.34
CA LEU A 12 -3.77 3.32 6.01
C LEU A 12 -5.16 2.68 5.91
N ARG A 13 -5.52 1.84 6.87
CA ARG A 13 -6.84 1.18 6.90
C ARG A 13 -7.96 2.20 7.05
N ALA A 14 -7.76 3.24 7.87
CA ALA A 14 -8.72 4.32 8.05
C ALA A 14 -8.94 5.10 6.73
N LEU A 15 -7.87 5.47 6.04
CA LEU A 15 -7.94 6.14 4.73
C LEU A 15 -8.65 5.28 3.68
N ALA A 16 -8.30 3.99 3.59
CA ALA A 16 -8.95 3.06 2.67
C ALA A 16 -10.45 2.90 2.98
N THR A 17 -10.81 2.88 4.27
CA THR A 17 -12.22 2.80 4.71
C THR A 17 -13.00 4.08 4.38
N ALA A 18 -12.32 5.24 4.44
CA ALA A 18 -12.87 6.53 4.03
C ALA A 18 -13.00 6.71 2.51
N GLY A 19 -12.50 5.75 1.71
CA GLY A 19 -12.62 5.76 0.25
C GLY A 19 -11.39 6.24 -0.51
N ALA A 20 -10.23 6.37 0.15
CA ALA A 20 -8.99 6.69 -0.54
C ALA A 20 -8.62 5.61 -1.57
N SER A 21 -8.15 6.05 -2.74
CA SER A 21 -7.66 5.21 -3.82
C SER A 21 -6.28 4.61 -3.51
N VAL A 22 -5.90 3.55 -4.23
CA VAL A 22 -4.59 2.89 -4.07
C VAL A 22 -3.42 3.88 -4.22
N PRO A 23 -3.39 4.77 -5.24
CA PRO A 23 -2.31 5.75 -5.36
C PRO A 23 -2.27 6.77 -4.22
N GLU A 24 -3.42 7.19 -3.69
CA GLU A 24 -3.46 8.10 -2.53
C GLU A 24 -2.86 7.44 -1.28
N LEU A 25 -3.16 6.17 -1.06
CA LEU A 25 -2.58 5.37 0.03
C LEU A 25 -1.05 5.20 -0.12
N LEU A 26 -0.58 5.00 -1.35
CA LEU A 26 0.85 4.88 -1.66
C LEU A 26 1.58 6.21 -1.47
N ARG A 27 1.02 7.33 -1.94
CA ARG A 27 1.55 8.67 -1.69
C ARG A 27 1.58 9.01 -0.21
N PHE A 28 0.54 8.64 0.53
CA PHE A 28 0.50 8.80 1.98
C PHE A 28 1.66 8.07 2.66
N LEU A 29 1.86 6.79 2.34
CA LEU A 29 2.99 6.02 2.87
C LEU A 29 4.34 6.62 2.48
N TRP A 30 4.49 7.01 1.21
CA TRP A 30 5.72 7.61 0.70
C TRP A 30 6.11 8.85 1.50
N ASN A 31 5.14 9.76 1.71
CA ASN A 31 5.33 10.99 2.47
C ASN A 31 5.64 10.74 3.94
N ARG A 32 5.09 9.67 4.53
CA ARG A 32 5.33 9.31 5.95
C ARG A 32 6.67 8.63 6.18
N LEU A 33 7.10 7.79 5.25
CA LEU A 33 8.33 7.00 5.35
C LEU A 33 9.58 7.74 4.84
N GLY A 34 9.40 8.79 4.03
CA GLY A 34 10.51 9.58 3.50
C GLY A 34 11.50 8.73 2.72
N SER A 35 12.78 8.75 3.10
CA SER A 35 13.82 7.97 2.41
C SER A 35 13.63 6.45 2.51
N GLU A 36 12.88 5.95 3.48
CA GLU A 36 12.57 4.51 3.57
C GLU A 36 11.56 4.05 2.50
N ALA A 37 10.78 4.99 1.95
CA ALA A 37 9.84 4.72 0.87
C ALA A 37 10.54 4.44 -0.47
N ALA A 38 11.79 4.93 -0.63
CA ALA A 38 12.60 4.69 -1.83
C ALA A 38 12.82 3.19 -2.09
N TYR A 39 12.71 2.37 -1.05
CA TYR A 39 12.63 0.93 -1.20
C TYR A 39 11.16 0.52 -1.41
N GLY A 40 10.74 0.31 -2.66
CA GLY A 40 9.37 -0.13 -2.95
C GLY A 40 8.95 -1.41 -2.21
N THR A 41 9.91 -2.24 -1.79
CA THR A 41 9.65 -3.39 -0.91
C THR A 41 9.08 -3.02 0.46
N THR A 42 9.39 -1.82 0.98
CA THR A 42 8.82 -1.28 2.22
C THR A 42 7.33 -0.97 2.03
N LEU A 43 6.96 -0.28 0.95
CA LEU A 43 5.55 0.01 0.63
C LEU A 43 4.73 -1.28 0.50
N ALA A 44 5.30 -2.27 -0.19
CA ALA A 44 4.67 -3.58 -0.36
C ALA A 44 4.41 -4.28 0.99
N LYS A 45 5.34 -4.23 1.94
CA LYS A 45 5.17 -4.80 3.29
C LYS A 45 4.04 -4.11 4.07
N TYR A 46 3.94 -2.78 3.99
CA TYR A 46 2.83 -2.04 4.61
C TYR A 46 1.49 -2.46 4.02
N PHE A 47 1.38 -2.60 2.69
CA PHE A 47 0.15 -3.06 2.03
C PHE A 47 -0.22 -4.50 2.40
N MET A 48 0.76 -5.41 2.44
CA MET A 48 0.52 -6.79 2.89
C MET A 48 -0.07 -6.83 4.30
N ARG A 49 0.50 -6.06 5.23
CA ARG A 49 0.06 -6.05 6.63
C ARG A 49 -1.26 -5.31 6.84
N ALA A 50 -1.46 -4.18 6.15
CA ALA A 50 -2.68 -3.38 6.27
C ALA A 50 -3.89 -4.10 5.67
N PHE A 51 -3.73 -4.74 4.51
CA PHE A 51 -4.85 -5.26 3.73
C PHE A 51 -4.84 -6.78 3.59
N HIS A 52 -4.01 -7.50 4.36
CA HIS A 52 -3.90 -8.95 4.35
C HIS A 52 -3.65 -9.53 2.94
N LEU A 53 -2.89 -8.79 2.12
CA LEU A 53 -2.59 -9.18 0.75
C LEU A 53 -1.37 -10.12 0.71
N PRO A 54 -1.37 -11.15 -0.15
CA PRO A 54 -0.20 -11.99 -0.35
C PRO A 54 0.91 -11.21 -1.09
N LEU A 55 2.17 -11.62 -0.90
CA LEU A 55 3.32 -10.95 -1.54
C LEU A 55 3.18 -10.82 -3.06
N ARG A 56 2.67 -11.86 -3.73
CA ARG A 56 2.43 -11.86 -5.18
C ARG A 56 1.47 -10.76 -5.63
N ALA A 57 0.50 -10.39 -4.79
CA ALA A 57 -0.48 -9.36 -5.08
C ALA A 57 0.13 -7.96 -5.03
N VAL A 58 1.05 -7.73 -4.09
CA VAL A 58 1.68 -6.42 -3.88
C VAL A 58 2.96 -6.24 -4.70
N ALA A 59 3.36 -7.21 -5.52
CA ALA A 59 4.57 -7.08 -6.35
C ALA A 59 4.58 -5.79 -7.20
N PRO A 60 3.46 -5.34 -7.81
CA PRO A 60 3.42 -4.07 -8.53
C PRO A 60 3.66 -2.85 -7.65
N VAL A 61 3.33 -2.90 -6.35
CA VAL A 61 3.61 -1.81 -5.39
C VAL A 61 5.12 -1.56 -5.28
N GLY A 62 5.93 -2.62 -5.40
CA GLY A 62 7.38 -2.53 -5.32
C GLY A 62 8.02 -1.74 -6.46
N GLY A 63 7.32 -1.59 -7.59
CA GLY A 63 7.76 -0.80 -8.74
C GLY A 63 7.04 0.53 -8.88
N TRP A 64 6.13 0.88 -7.98
CA TRP A 64 5.42 2.17 -8.02
C TRP A 64 6.30 3.29 -7.46
N SER A 65 6.25 4.46 -8.09
CA SER A 65 6.88 5.68 -7.60
C SER A 65 5.97 6.89 -7.90
N PRO A 66 5.95 7.92 -7.03
CA PRO A 66 5.06 9.07 -7.21
C PRO A 66 5.39 9.91 -8.46
N ASP A 67 6.66 9.91 -8.88
CA ASP A 67 7.14 10.74 -9.99
C ASP A 67 7.11 10.01 -11.35
N SER A 68 6.72 8.73 -11.38
CA SER A 68 6.51 7.93 -12.60
C SER A 68 7.67 7.81 -13.59
N GLU A 69 8.89 8.25 -13.26
CA GLU A 69 10.08 8.01 -14.11
C GLU A 69 10.45 6.52 -14.12
N GLY A 70 9.83 5.74 -15.02
CA GLY A 70 10.08 4.31 -15.20
C GLY A 70 9.35 3.38 -14.22
N GLY A 71 8.47 3.92 -13.37
CA GLY A 71 7.69 3.16 -12.39
C GLY A 71 6.33 2.66 -12.90
N VAL A 72 5.66 1.84 -12.10
CA VAL A 72 4.28 1.40 -12.34
C VAL A 72 3.33 2.59 -12.18
N ALA A 73 2.54 2.89 -13.22
CA ALA A 73 1.59 3.99 -13.21
C ALA A 73 0.42 3.77 -12.24
N ASP A 74 -0.22 4.87 -11.82
CA ASP A 74 -1.36 4.90 -10.89
C ASP A 74 -2.54 4.03 -11.35
N GLU A 75 -2.84 4.02 -12.65
CA GLU A 75 -3.94 3.23 -13.20
C GLU A 75 -3.64 1.74 -13.12
N VAL A 76 -2.40 1.35 -13.44
CA VAL A 76 -1.94 -0.04 -13.42
C VAL A 76 -1.94 -0.58 -11.99
N ILE A 77 -1.43 0.20 -11.03
CA ILE A 77 -1.41 -0.23 -9.62
C ILE A 77 -2.83 -0.32 -9.05
N THR A 78 -3.72 0.60 -9.44
CA THR A 78 -5.12 0.57 -9.02
C THR A 78 -5.82 -0.69 -9.52
N GLN A 79 -5.67 -1.02 -10.81
CA GLN A 79 -6.27 -2.21 -11.41
C GLN A 79 -5.75 -3.51 -10.77
N ALA A 80 -4.48 -3.55 -10.38
CA ALA A 80 -3.87 -4.72 -9.77
C ALA A 80 -4.31 -4.92 -8.29
N ILE A 81 -4.38 -3.84 -7.51
CA ILE A 81 -4.51 -3.92 -6.05
C ILE A 81 -5.94 -3.74 -5.56
N HIS A 82 -6.70 -2.84 -6.16
CA HIS A 82 -8.02 -2.47 -5.67
C HIS A 82 -9.01 -3.65 -5.58
N PRO A 83 -9.12 -4.55 -6.57
CA PRO A 83 -10.00 -5.72 -6.46
C PRO A 83 -9.66 -6.61 -5.26
N LEU A 84 -8.36 -6.83 -5.03
CA LEU A 84 -7.86 -7.68 -3.95
C LEU A 84 -8.09 -7.04 -2.57
N MET A 85 -7.99 -5.71 -2.50
CA MET A 85 -8.37 -4.96 -1.30
C MET A 85 -9.85 -5.15 -0.97
N LEU A 86 -10.74 -5.12 -1.98
CA LEU A 86 -12.16 -5.34 -1.75
C LEU A 86 -12.45 -6.77 -1.25
N GLU A 87 -11.75 -7.78 -1.77
CA GLU A 87 -11.88 -9.18 -1.31
C GLU A 87 -11.50 -9.37 0.16
N THR A 88 -10.52 -8.62 0.67
CA THR A 88 -10.06 -8.73 2.05
C THR A 88 -10.68 -7.71 3.00
N LYS A 89 -11.60 -6.85 2.53
CA LYS A 89 -12.14 -5.71 3.29
C LYS A 89 -12.72 -6.09 4.66
N SER A 90 -13.41 -7.23 4.75
CA SER A 90 -13.97 -7.75 6.01
C SER A 90 -12.90 -8.07 7.08
N GLN A 91 -11.64 -8.26 6.66
CA GLN A 91 -10.53 -8.64 7.53
C GLN A 91 -9.73 -7.43 8.04
N TRP A 92 -9.98 -6.22 7.52
CA TRP A 92 -9.19 -5.03 7.90
C TRP A 92 -9.44 -4.59 9.35
N ALA A 93 -10.63 -4.85 9.88
CA ALA A 93 -11.00 -4.58 11.27
C ALA A 93 -10.40 -5.60 12.26
N ALA A 94 -9.77 -6.67 11.79
CA ALA A 94 -9.17 -7.69 12.64
C ALA A 94 -7.70 -7.34 12.95
N LYS A 95 -7.46 -6.92 14.21
CA LYS A 95 -6.17 -6.76 14.92
C LYS A 95 -4.97 -6.32 14.06
#